data_AF-A0A7S1TBM9-F1
#
_entry.id   AF-A0A7S1TBM9-F1
#
_cell.length_a   1.000
_cell.length_b   1.000
_cell.length_c   1.000
_cell.angle_alpha   90.00
_cell.angle_beta   90.00
_cell.angle_gamma   90.00
#
_symmetry.space_group_name_H-M   'P 1'
#
loop_
_entity.id
_entity.type
_entity.pdbx_description
1 polymer ?
#
loop_
_entity_poly.entity_id
_entity_poly.type
_entity_poly.pdbx_seq_one_letter_code
_entity_poly.pdbx_strand_id
1 'polypeptide(L)'
;RSLVFNVFVANRDWNWEDGQGRAKLHPSSVDHAIQVSEELVKMIDHMRDFLLLPCVNKSRHLYTSPGQRVRMEVRPLWKRHLTEIQTSFNRLSIATERMKAAGMPGNESSRLNQYLMLLNDRFGQLRFIKGYRTPEGIRSFARIFIMINPIIYGPFFAWVAA
;
A
#
# COMPACT_ATOMS: atom_id res chain seq x y z
N ARG A 1 5.33 11.29 12.25
CA ARG A 1 3.95 11.21 12.83
C ARG A 1 3.11 10.31 11.92
N SER A 2 2.23 9.46 12.49
CA SER A 2 1.43 8.49 11.71
C SER A 2 0.33 9.19 10.90
N LEU A 3 0.25 8.93 9.59
CA LEU A 3 -0.77 9.53 8.70
C LEU A 3 -2.17 9.05 9.03
N VAL A 4 -2.33 7.76 9.36
CA VAL A 4 -3.59 7.17 9.80
C VAL A 4 -4.11 7.88 11.04
N PHE A 5 -3.22 8.13 12.01
CA PHE A 5 -3.59 8.85 13.23
C PHE A 5 -4.03 10.28 12.94
N ASN A 6 -3.34 10.99 12.05
CA ASN A 6 -3.74 12.34 11.64
C ASN A 6 -5.10 12.36 10.95
N VAL A 7 -5.40 11.35 10.10
CA VAL A 7 -6.71 11.19 9.45
C VAL A 7 -7.79 10.97 10.51
N PHE A 8 -7.54 10.08 11.49
CA PHE A 8 -8.49 9.81 12.57
C PHE A 8 -8.76 11.06 13.43
N VAL A 9 -7.70 11.72 13.91
CA VAL A 9 -7.80 12.92 14.74
C VAL A 9 -8.55 14.03 14.01
N ALA A 10 -8.25 14.27 12.74
CA ALA A 10 -8.96 15.28 11.95
C ALA A 10 -10.47 14.97 11.78
N ASN A 11 -10.84 13.69 11.72
CA ASN A 11 -12.26 13.28 11.68
C ASN A 11 -12.93 13.29 13.06
N ARG A 12 -12.16 13.17 14.16
CA ARG A 12 -12.67 13.11 15.53
C ARG A 12 -12.78 14.48 16.19
N ASP A 13 -11.75 15.31 16.05
CA ASP A 13 -11.61 16.57 16.81
C ASP A 13 -12.22 17.76 16.07
N TRP A 14 -12.76 17.55 14.88
CA TRP A 14 -13.51 18.57 14.17
C TRP A 14 -14.80 18.92 14.94
N ASN A 15 -14.77 19.98 15.73
CA ASN A 15 -15.94 20.61 16.36
C ASN A 15 -15.65 22.10 16.59
N TRP A 16 -16.27 22.95 15.78
CA TRP A 16 -16.18 24.39 15.96
C TRP A 16 -17.34 24.86 16.84
N GLU A 17 -17.04 25.62 17.89
CA GLU A 17 -18.07 26.26 18.72
C GLU A 17 -18.79 27.30 17.86
N ASP A 18 -20.13 27.19 17.76
CA ASP A 18 -21.12 28.11 17.15
C ASP A 18 -22.12 27.44 16.17
N GLY A 19 -22.74 26.32 16.55
CA GLY A 19 -23.84 25.70 15.78
C GLY A 19 -23.47 25.26 14.36
N GLN A 20 -22.20 25.35 13.96
CA GLN A 20 -21.61 24.88 12.73
C GLN A 20 -20.58 23.81 13.11
N GLY A 21 -20.92 22.53 12.96
CA GLY A 21 -20.06 21.46 13.44
C GLY A 21 -20.76 20.11 13.48
N ARG A 22 -20.27 19.20 14.33
CA ARG A 22 -20.78 17.81 14.42
C ARG A 22 -22.26 17.71 14.73
N ALA A 23 -22.86 18.71 15.36
CA ALA A 23 -24.30 18.76 15.61
C ALA A 23 -25.16 18.70 14.32
N LYS A 24 -24.59 19.09 13.17
CA LYS A 24 -25.21 19.00 11.84
C LYS A 24 -24.96 17.67 11.12
N LEU A 25 -24.07 16.82 11.63
CA LEU A 25 -23.95 15.44 11.16
C LEU A 25 -25.20 14.68 11.63
N HIS A 26 -25.86 14.00 10.69
CA HIS A 26 -27.18 13.40 10.88
C HIS A 26 -27.28 12.52 12.16
N PRO A 27 -28.34 12.63 12.99
CA PRO A 27 -28.47 11.92 14.27
C PRO A 27 -28.70 10.41 14.15
N SER A 28 -28.91 9.87 12.94
CA SER A 28 -29.18 8.44 12.72
C SER A 28 -27.93 7.56 12.56
N SER A 29 -26.73 8.11 12.67
CA SER A 29 -25.49 7.40 12.39
C SER A 29 -24.66 7.25 13.65
N VAL A 30 -24.27 6.01 13.95
CA VAL A 30 -23.10 5.63 14.77
C VAL A 30 -22.04 6.73 14.69
N ASP A 31 -21.52 7.18 15.84
CA ASP A 31 -20.57 8.30 15.93
C ASP A 31 -19.57 8.29 14.76
N HIS A 32 -19.54 9.36 13.97
CA HIS A 32 -18.73 9.47 12.75
C HIS A 32 -17.26 9.07 13.01
N ALA A 33 -16.75 9.40 14.20
CA ALA A 33 -15.41 9.00 14.62
C ALA A 33 -15.25 7.47 14.71
N ILE A 34 -16.25 6.75 15.22
CA ILE A 34 -16.24 5.28 15.30
C ILE A 34 -16.21 4.70 13.88
N GLN A 35 -17.08 5.16 12.98
CA GLN A 35 -17.09 4.68 11.59
C GLN A 35 -15.74 4.89 10.89
N VAL A 36 -15.15 6.08 11.04
CA VAL A 36 -13.83 6.38 10.48
C VAL A 36 -12.76 5.48 11.12
N SER A 37 -12.80 5.25 12.43
CA SER A 37 -11.85 4.37 13.11
C SER A 37 -11.94 2.92 12.59
N GLU A 38 -13.15 2.39 12.43
CA GLU A 38 -13.38 1.04 11.92
C GLU A 38 -12.87 0.90 10.48
N GLU A 39 -13.14 1.87 9.62
CA GLU A 39 -12.64 1.85 8.24
C GLU A 39 -11.11 1.98 8.17
N LEU A 40 -10.49 2.77 9.06
CA LEU A 40 -9.03 2.84 9.14
C LEU A 40 -8.41 1.52 9.60
N VAL A 41 -9.01 0.84 10.59
CA VAL A 41 -8.56 -0.49 11.05
C VAL A 41 -8.71 -1.52 9.94
N LYS A 42 -9.87 -1.60 9.28
CA LYS A 42 -10.10 -2.50 8.14
C LYS A 42 -9.07 -2.27 7.03
N MET A 43 -8.80 -1.01 6.70
CA MET A 43 -7.80 -0.65 5.70
C MET A 43 -6.40 -1.14 6.11
N ILE A 44 -6.00 -0.95 7.37
CA ILE A 44 -4.70 -1.44 7.87
C ILE A 44 -4.63 -2.96 7.81
N ASP A 45 -5.68 -3.67 8.20
CA ASP A 45 -5.73 -5.14 8.13
C ASP A 45 -5.55 -5.61 6.68
N HIS A 46 -6.28 -5.02 5.72
CA HIS A 46 -6.10 -5.36 4.31
C HIS A 46 -4.70 -5.02 3.79
N MET A 47 -4.10 -3.90 4.22
CA MET A 47 -2.72 -3.55 3.87
C MET A 47 -1.74 -4.57 4.45
N ARG A 48 -1.86 -4.94 5.73
CA ARG A 48 -1.05 -5.96 6.39
C ARG A 48 -1.14 -7.28 5.65
N ASP A 49 -2.35 -7.77 5.43
CA ASP A 49 -2.59 -9.06 4.79
C ASP A 49 -2.04 -9.07 3.37
N PHE A 50 -2.27 -8.00 2.59
CA PHE A 50 -1.65 -7.84 1.28
C PHE A 50 -0.12 -7.91 1.36
N LEU A 51 0.51 -7.22 2.32
CA LEU A 51 1.96 -7.18 2.48
C LEU A 51 2.55 -8.52 2.95
N LEU A 52 1.80 -9.32 3.71
CA LEU A 52 2.21 -10.65 4.16
C LEU A 52 2.04 -11.74 3.09
N LEU A 53 1.13 -11.58 2.12
CA LEU A 53 0.94 -12.56 1.05
C LEU A 53 2.21 -12.79 0.22
N PRO A 54 2.47 -14.02 -0.28
CA PRO A 54 3.69 -14.32 -1.02
C PRO A 54 3.75 -13.60 -2.37
N CYS A 55 4.94 -13.21 -2.80
CA CYS A 55 5.17 -12.60 -4.12
C CYS A 55 5.17 -13.65 -5.24
N VAL A 56 4.09 -13.69 -6.02
CA VAL A 56 3.88 -14.65 -7.12
C VAL A 56 4.27 -14.11 -8.51
N ASN A 57 5.19 -13.15 -8.56
CA ASN A 57 5.63 -12.48 -9.81
C ASN A 57 6.97 -12.99 -10.38
N LYS A 58 7.62 -13.95 -9.71
CA LYS A 58 8.89 -14.54 -10.16
C LYS A 58 8.72 -15.42 -11.40
N SER A 59 9.79 -15.61 -12.17
CA SER A 59 9.79 -16.46 -13.38
C SER A 59 9.28 -17.86 -13.11
N ARG A 60 9.65 -18.49 -11.97
CA ARG A 60 9.13 -19.81 -11.60
C ARG A 60 7.59 -19.87 -11.51
N HIS A 61 6.93 -18.79 -11.08
CA HIS A 61 5.47 -18.74 -10.98
C HIS A 61 4.79 -18.51 -12.35
N LEU A 62 5.57 -18.12 -13.36
CA LEU A 62 5.12 -17.94 -14.73
C LEU A 62 5.35 -19.20 -15.57
N TYR A 63 6.50 -19.86 -15.41
CA TYR A 63 6.96 -20.92 -16.32
C TYR A 63 6.89 -22.34 -15.76
N THR A 64 6.68 -22.54 -14.44
CA THR A 64 6.59 -23.89 -13.86
C THR A 64 5.16 -24.22 -13.44
N SER A 65 4.68 -25.43 -13.71
CA SER A 65 3.32 -25.86 -13.35
C SER A 65 3.02 -25.77 -11.83
N PRO A 66 3.95 -26.15 -10.92
CA PRO A 66 3.75 -25.93 -9.48
C PRO A 66 3.66 -24.43 -9.13
N GLY A 67 4.51 -23.60 -9.73
CA GLY A 67 4.49 -22.15 -9.49
C GLY A 67 3.24 -21.45 -10.02
N GLN A 68 2.70 -21.93 -11.15
CA GLN A 68 1.45 -21.44 -11.71
C GLN A 68 0.25 -21.75 -10.80
N ARG A 69 0.21 -22.92 -10.16
CA ARG A 69 -0.83 -23.27 -9.18
C ARG A 69 -0.86 -22.29 -8.00
N VAL A 70 0.29 -22.08 -7.36
CA VAL A 70 0.42 -21.10 -6.26
C VAL A 70 0.01 -19.69 -6.72
N ARG A 71 0.37 -19.30 -7.94
CA ARG A 71 -0.04 -18.01 -8.51
C ARG A 71 -1.55 -17.90 -8.69
N MET A 72 -2.22 -18.96 -9.14
CA MET A 72 -3.68 -19.00 -9.30
C MET A 72 -4.40 -18.88 -7.96
N GLU A 73 -3.84 -19.42 -6.88
CA GLU A 73 -4.40 -19.31 -5.53
C GLU A 73 -4.19 -17.92 -4.90
N VAL A 74 -2.99 -17.34 -5.04
CA VAL A 74 -2.63 -16.09 -4.34
C VAL A 74 -3.10 -14.83 -5.08
N ARG A 75 -3.14 -14.85 -6.41
CA ARG A 75 -3.48 -13.65 -7.22
C ARG A 75 -4.91 -13.14 -6.95
N PRO A 76 -5.94 -13.98 -6.78
CA PRO A 76 -7.26 -13.53 -6.37
C PRO A 76 -7.25 -12.84 -5.01
N LEU A 77 -6.47 -13.35 -4.04
CA LEU A 77 -6.33 -12.73 -2.71
C LEU A 77 -5.70 -11.34 -2.83
N TRP A 78 -4.63 -11.20 -3.62
CA TRP A 78 -4.04 -9.88 -3.92
C TRP A 78 -5.07 -8.90 -4.46
N LYS A 79 -5.84 -9.33 -5.47
CA LYS A 79 -6.88 -8.50 -6.08
C LYS A 79 -7.91 -8.07 -5.04
N ARG A 80 -8.40 -9.01 -4.21
CA ARG A 80 -9.36 -8.75 -3.14
C ARG A 80 -8.85 -7.67 -2.17
N HIS A 81 -7.67 -7.86 -1.58
CA HIS A 81 -7.13 -6.89 -0.62
C HIS A 81 -6.90 -5.51 -1.26
N LEU A 82 -6.39 -5.46 -2.49
CA LEU A 82 -6.19 -4.18 -3.19
C LEU A 82 -7.52 -3.47 -3.48
N THR A 83 -8.56 -4.22 -3.87
CA THR A 83 -9.91 -3.67 -4.05
C THR A 83 -10.48 -3.14 -2.74
N GLU A 84 -10.35 -3.86 -1.63
CA GLU A 84 -10.85 -3.40 -0.33
C GLU A 84 -10.10 -2.16 0.19
N ILE A 85 -8.78 -2.07 -0.04
CA ILE A 85 -7.99 -0.87 0.29
C ILE A 85 -8.50 0.33 -0.51
N GLN A 86 -8.73 0.17 -1.81
CA GLN A 86 -9.26 1.24 -2.65
C GLN A 86 -10.67 1.67 -2.21
N THR A 87 -11.52 0.70 -1.88
CA THR A 87 -12.86 0.96 -1.32
C THR A 87 -12.76 1.72 0.00
N SER A 88 -11.82 1.38 0.87
CA SER A 88 -11.59 2.07 2.15
C SER A 88 -11.16 3.52 1.93
N PHE A 89 -10.24 3.78 1.00
CA PHE A 89 -9.88 5.17 0.62
C PHE A 89 -11.09 5.96 0.12
N ASN A 90 -11.94 5.35 -0.71
CA ASN A 90 -13.16 5.99 -1.18
C ASN A 90 -14.14 6.30 -0.03
N ARG A 91 -14.35 5.35 0.89
CA ARG A 91 -15.20 5.56 2.08
C ARG A 91 -14.68 6.69 2.98
N LEU A 92 -13.36 6.74 3.20
CA LEU A 92 -12.72 7.82 3.97
C LEU A 92 -12.83 9.17 3.26
N SER A 93 -12.71 9.21 1.94
CA SER A 93 -12.94 10.43 1.15
C SER A 93 -14.39 10.90 1.27
N ILE A 94 -15.37 9.99 1.19
CA ILE A 94 -16.79 10.31 1.37
C ILE A 94 -17.06 10.81 2.79
N ALA A 95 -16.41 10.23 3.81
CA ALA A 95 -16.48 10.72 5.18
C ALA A 95 -16.00 12.19 5.30
N THR A 96 -14.93 12.56 4.61
CA THR A 96 -14.50 13.97 4.51
C THR A 96 -15.54 14.85 3.83
N GLU A 97 -16.14 14.40 2.73
CA GLU A 97 -17.18 15.16 2.03
C GLU A 97 -18.44 15.36 2.88
N ARG A 98 -18.81 14.38 3.72
CA ARG A 98 -19.89 14.54 4.71
C ARG A 98 -19.59 15.62 5.73
N MET A 99 -18.34 15.71 6.21
CA MET A 99 -17.93 16.79 7.12
C MET A 99 -17.96 18.15 6.41
N LYS A 100 -17.53 18.23 5.15
CA LYS A 100 -17.65 19.45 4.32
C LYS A 100 -19.10 19.90 4.20
N ALA A 101 -20.01 18.98 3.88
CA ALA A 101 -21.44 19.27 3.80
C ALA A 101 -22.03 19.74 5.15
N ALA A 102 -21.48 19.28 6.28
CA ALA A 102 -21.88 19.68 7.63
C ALA A 102 -21.26 21.02 8.10
N GLY A 103 -20.44 21.67 7.27
CA GLY A 103 -19.83 22.98 7.55
C GLY A 103 -18.33 22.95 7.84
N MET A 104 -17.61 21.88 7.50
CA MET A 104 -16.16 21.83 7.69
C MET A 104 -15.47 22.90 6.81
N PRO A 105 -14.59 23.72 7.40
CA PRO A 105 -13.81 24.69 6.65
C PRO A 105 -13.01 24.07 5.49
N GLY A 106 -12.97 24.77 4.37
CA GLY A 106 -12.28 24.30 3.16
C GLY A 106 -10.79 24.00 3.39
N ASN A 107 -10.12 24.80 4.22
CA ASN A 107 -8.70 24.62 4.55
C ASN A 107 -8.42 23.31 5.30
N GLU A 108 -9.26 22.95 6.28
CA GLU A 108 -9.13 21.70 7.04
C GLU A 108 -9.45 20.49 6.18
N SER A 109 -10.52 20.58 5.38
CA SER A 109 -10.90 19.49 4.49
C SER A 109 -9.82 19.21 3.43
N SER A 110 -9.18 20.26 2.91
CA SER A 110 -8.03 20.15 2.01
C SER A 110 -6.85 19.44 2.69
N ARG A 111 -6.54 19.80 3.95
CA ARG A 111 -5.48 19.15 4.73
C ARG A 111 -5.77 17.67 4.99
N LEU A 112 -7.02 17.33 5.30
CA LEU A 112 -7.43 15.94 5.48
C LEU A 112 -7.27 15.13 4.18
N ASN A 113 -7.68 15.70 3.05
CA ASN A 113 -7.48 15.08 1.74
C ASN A 113 -5.99 14.91 1.39
N GLN A 114 -5.14 15.87 1.76
CA GLN A 114 -3.68 15.71 1.63
C GLN A 114 -3.15 14.52 2.44
N TYR A 115 -3.66 14.30 3.66
CA TYR A 115 -3.27 13.12 4.45
C TYR A 115 -3.70 11.81 3.80
N LEU A 116 -4.92 11.73 3.26
CA LEU A 116 -5.39 10.56 2.52
C LEU A 116 -4.56 10.31 1.25
N MET A 117 -4.25 11.37 0.49
CA MET A 117 -3.40 11.28 -0.69
C MET A 117 -2.00 10.76 -0.35
N LEU A 118 -1.38 11.33 0.68
CA LEU A 118 -0.06 10.90 1.12
C LEU A 118 -0.08 9.46 1.62
N LEU A 119 -1.13 9.04 2.32
CA LEU A 119 -1.29 7.66 2.77
C LEU A 119 -1.39 6.69 1.58
N ASN A 120 -2.16 7.05 0.56
CA ASN A 120 -2.27 6.26 -0.68
C ASN A 120 -0.92 6.16 -1.42
N ASP A 121 -0.19 7.28 -1.53
CA ASP A 121 1.15 7.29 -2.12
C ASP A 121 2.13 6.39 -1.34
N ARG A 122 2.15 6.48 0.00
CA ARG A 122 2.99 5.61 0.84
C ARG A 122 2.63 4.13 0.69
N PHE A 123 1.35 3.81 0.60
CA PHE A 123 0.93 2.43 0.30
C PHE A 123 1.38 1.98 -1.10
N GLY A 124 1.30 2.86 -2.09
CA GLY A 124 1.85 2.63 -3.42
C GLY A 124 3.34 2.29 -3.39
N GLN A 125 4.13 3.06 -2.65
CA GLN A 125 5.56 2.79 -2.44
C GLN A 125 5.79 1.43 -1.77
N LEU A 126 5.02 1.06 -0.75
CA LEU A 126 5.11 -0.26 -0.12
C LEU A 126 4.79 -1.39 -1.11
N ARG A 127 3.77 -1.21 -1.96
CA ARG A 127 3.44 -2.15 -3.03
C ARG A 127 4.58 -2.27 -4.04
N PHE A 128 5.21 -1.15 -4.41
CA PHE A 128 6.37 -1.15 -5.28
C PHE A 128 7.53 -1.90 -4.65
N ILE A 129 7.90 -1.63 -3.39
CA ILE A 129 8.97 -2.34 -2.69
C ILE A 129 8.67 -3.85 -2.61
N LYS A 130 7.42 -4.22 -2.32
CA LYS A 130 6.98 -5.62 -2.30
C LYS A 130 7.15 -6.30 -3.66
N GLY A 131 6.80 -5.60 -4.75
CA GLY A 131 6.87 -6.11 -6.12
C GLY A 131 8.27 -6.05 -6.74
N TYR A 132 9.04 -5.04 -6.39
CA TYR A 132 10.35 -4.70 -6.93
C TYR A 132 11.43 -5.29 -6.03
N ARG A 133 11.64 -6.61 -6.15
CA ARG A 133 12.91 -7.22 -5.72
C ARG A 133 13.83 -7.32 -6.92
N THR A 134 15.15 -7.25 -6.67
CA THR A 134 16.24 -7.28 -7.66
C THR A 134 15.88 -8.17 -8.85
N PRO A 135 15.96 -7.68 -10.10
CA PRO A 135 15.56 -8.46 -11.27
C PRO A 135 16.27 -9.80 -11.25
N GLU A 136 15.50 -10.90 -11.28
CA GLU A 136 16.05 -12.26 -11.29
C GLU A 136 17.04 -12.43 -12.46
N GLY A 137 16.80 -11.73 -13.57
CA GLY A 137 17.70 -11.67 -14.72
C GLY A 137 19.10 -11.17 -14.39
N ILE A 138 19.24 -10.05 -13.67
CA ILE A 138 20.58 -9.50 -13.32
C ILE A 138 21.31 -10.46 -12.37
N ARG A 139 20.59 -11.05 -11.40
CA ARG A 139 21.19 -12.02 -10.48
C ARG A 139 21.66 -13.28 -11.20
N SER A 140 20.85 -13.80 -12.12
CA SER A 140 21.20 -14.97 -12.92
C SER A 140 22.34 -14.68 -13.88
N PHE A 141 22.32 -13.52 -14.55
CA PHE A 141 23.40 -13.06 -15.42
C PHE A 141 24.72 -12.91 -14.64
N ALA A 142 24.70 -12.26 -13.47
CA ALA A 142 25.89 -12.08 -12.63
C ALA A 142 26.51 -13.43 -12.22
N ARG A 143 25.69 -14.44 -11.89
CA ARG A 143 26.19 -15.79 -11.58
C ARG A 143 26.90 -16.44 -12.76
N ILE A 144 26.31 -16.34 -13.95
CA ILE A 144 26.90 -16.87 -15.18
C ILE A 144 28.19 -16.12 -15.51
N PHE A 145 28.18 -14.79 -15.41
CA PHE A 145 29.34 -13.95 -15.65
C PHE A 145 30.52 -14.29 -14.74
N ILE A 146 30.27 -14.43 -13.43
CA ILE A 146 31.29 -14.83 -12.44
C ILE A 146 31.83 -16.23 -12.74
N MET A 147 31.00 -17.15 -13.25
CA MET A 147 31.41 -18.51 -13.57
C MET A 147 32.26 -18.59 -14.85
N ILE A 148 31.92 -17.79 -15.87
CA ILE A 148 32.60 -17.79 -17.17
C ILE A 148 33.93 -17.01 -17.11
N ASN A 149 34.00 -15.93 -16.31
CA ASN A 149 35.15 -15.03 -16.29
C ASN A 149 36.50 -15.75 -15.99
N PRO A 150 36.60 -16.66 -14.99
CA PRO A 150 37.83 -17.41 -14.73
C PRO A 150 38.22 -18.37 -15.87
N ILE A 151 37.26 -18.88 -16.64
CA ILE A 151 37.55 -19.79 -17.76
C ILE A 151 38.22 -19.02 -18.91
N ILE A 152 37.74 -17.80 -19.19
CA ILE A 152 38.27 -16.97 -20.27
C ILE A 152 39.59 -16.32 -19.86
N TYR A 153 39.63 -15.69 -18.69
CA TYR A 153 40.79 -14.87 -18.28
C TYR A 153 41.78 -15.62 -17.39
N GLY A 154 41.39 -16.75 -16.80
CA GLY A 154 42.27 -17.56 -15.96
C GLY A 154 43.57 -17.98 -16.65
N PRO A 155 43.55 -18.49 -17.90
CA PRO A 155 44.77 -18.84 -18.63
C PRO A 155 45.69 -17.64 -18.87
N PHE A 156 45.12 -16.48 -19.19
CA PHE A 156 45.89 -15.25 -19.37
C PHE A 156 46.57 -14.81 -18.07
N PHE A 157 45.84 -14.79 -16.95
CA PHE A 157 46.43 -14.45 -15.65
C PHE A 157 47.46 -15.47 -15.17
N ALA A 158 47.25 -16.76 -15.46
CA ALA A 158 48.24 -17.80 -15.18
C ALA A 158 49.52 -17.61 -16.01
N TRP A 159 49.40 -17.20 -17.27
CA TRP A 159 50.55 -16.90 -18.14
C TRP A 159 51.32 -15.66 -17.66
N VAL A 160 50.64 -14.58 -17.27
CA VAL A 160 51.30 -13.36 -16.75
C VAL A 160 52.01 -13.61 -15.41
N ALA A 161 51.50 -14.54 -14.61
CA ALA A 161 52.06 -14.88 -13.30
C ALA A 161 53.25 -15.86 -13.36
N ALA A 162 53.48 -16.51 -14.50
CA ALA A 162 54.57 -17.46 -14.73
C ALA A 162 55.83 -16.76 -15.27
#